data_AF-A0A0R1RHR4-F1
#
_entry.id   AF-A0A0R1RHR4-F1
#
_cell.length_a   1.000
_cell.length_b   1.000
_cell.length_c   1.000
_cell.angle_alpha   90.00
_cell.angle_beta   90.00
_cell.angle_gamma   90.00
#
_symmetry.space_group_name_H-M   'P 1'
#
loop_
_entity.id
_entity.type
_entity.pdbx_description
1 polymer ?
#
loop_
_entity_poly.entity_id
_entity_poly.type
_entity_poly.pdbx_seq_one_letter_code
_entity_poly.pdbx_strand_id
1 'polypeptide(L)'
;MDTIDTMVNRRLDETFKAYPDTEEMHELREELAADLSEAAHDNERKGATITDAVNRAFEGLGNLDDLVDEINAEKNATDQDTHSDDAKQTSHEHAYSHGHHIDIADGKVIIDGGKVLSIDDNGIKVNGGKAVNIDSDGININNGTFTVTNDGIRMGNLVIDNRGIHTDGGKTFAGSFTEKKQQSHNDKFDPHANDDTFSNFDQQFNEQEPVDTEIYVDSLALANEQQFSADQVQRIDFKYADSSVRILSNPDDEHIIFREYMNRANDSYLAQTKLENGTLSIHNGSRPHLLPLRVRVQLLIPASFAGDLLVNSASGSVNFSHTGALNQVRLEANSGSIRINGAHFKDLDVNASSGSVRIKQTTVAGLLRARAHSGSIRLADTTVAKFNVDSHSGSVRGTDLIGAGAFNANSGSINLSFSDLTGNLDTTAHSSSIKLEFAKDIEYNFDLDAKSGSITGPDNAIYDHNTTNFKDGAVGDDPHFYVTAATKSSSIHVS
;
A
#
# COMPACT_ATOMS: atom_id res chain seq x y z
N MET A 1 3.65 -47.88 -12.17
CA MET A 1 3.37 -46.64 -12.93
C MET A 1 3.60 -45.53 -11.96
N ASP A 2 4.46 -44.59 -12.29
CA ASP A 2 4.69 -43.43 -11.44
C ASP A 2 3.39 -42.63 -11.35
N THR A 3 2.88 -42.41 -10.14
CA THR A 3 1.77 -41.47 -9.90
C THR A 3 2.36 -40.08 -9.66
N ILE A 4 1.53 -39.05 -9.81
CA ILE A 4 1.89 -37.66 -9.46
C ILE A 4 2.51 -37.60 -8.06
N ASP A 5 1.82 -38.15 -7.06
CA ASP A 5 2.29 -38.12 -5.66
C ASP A 5 3.63 -38.84 -5.47
N THR A 6 3.86 -39.94 -6.19
CA THR A 6 5.15 -40.66 -6.08
C THR A 6 6.30 -39.86 -6.72
N MET A 7 6.04 -39.18 -7.83
CA MET A 7 7.03 -38.33 -8.50
C MET A 7 7.37 -37.08 -7.69
N VAL A 8 6.35 -36.42 -7.12
CA VAL A 8 6.52 -35.26 -6.25
C VAL A 8 7.35 -35.63 -5.03
N ASN A 9 6.96 -36.69 -4.31
CA ASN A 9 7.68 -37.13 -3.11
C ASN A 9 9.12 -37.51 -3.42
N ARG A 10 9.39 -38.26 -4.50
CA ARG A 10 10.76 -38.64 -4.88
C ARG A 10 11.64 -37.42 -5.17
N ARG A 11 11.11 -36.40 -5.85
CA ARG A 11 11.86 -35.17 -6.16
C ARG A 11 12.10 -34.35 -4.90
N LEU A 12 11.13 -34.25 -3.99
CA LEU A 12 11.32 -33.63 -2.69
C LEU A 12 12.36 -34.38 -1.85
N ASP A 13 12.31 -35.72 -1.78
CA ASP A 13 13.32 -36.54 -1.07
C ASP A 13 14.73 -36.29 -1.60
N GLU A 14 14.89 -36.15 -2.91
CA GLU A 14 16.18 -35.83 -3.52
C GLU A 14 16.65 -34.41 -3.16
N THR A 15 15.73 -33.45 -3.12
CA THR A 15 16.04 -32.05 -2.85
C THR A 15 16.34 -31.81 -1.37
N PHE A 16 15.54 -32.40 -0.48
CA PHE A 16 15.66 -32.22 0.98
C PHE A 16 16.91 -32.86 1.60
N LYS A 17 17.61 -33.75 0.88
CA LYS A 17 18.91 -34.32 1.33
C LYS A 17 19.99 -33.26 1.56
N ALA A 18 19.86 -32.08 0.97
CA ALA A 18 20.81 -30.98 1.14
C ALA A 18 20.60 -30.20 2.45
N TYR A 19 19.51 -30.47 3.19
CA TYR A 19 19.11 -29.71 4.36
C TYR A 19 19.22 -30.55 5.64
N PRO A 20 19.32 -29.90 6.82
CA PRO A 20 19.33 -30.59 8.11
C PRO A 20 18.07 -31.43 8.33
N ASP A 21 18.26 -32.59 8.97
CA ASP A 21 17.16 -33.49 9.37
C ASP A 21 16.54 -32.99 10.69
N THR A 22 15.65 -31.99 10.58
CA THR A 22 14.94 -31.39 11.73
C THR A 22 13.43 -31.51 11.55
N GLU A 23 12.69 -31.41 12.66
CA GLU A 23 11.22 -31.48 12.67
C GLU A 23 10.62 -30.41 11.73
N GLU A 24 11.18 -29.20 11.73
CA GLU A 24 10.74 -28.09 10.87
C GLU A 24 10.95 -28.40 9.39
N MET A 25 12.06 -29.05 9.02
CA MET A 25 12.33 -29.44 7.64
C MET A 25 11.42 -30.59 7.20
N HIS A 26 11.01 -31.47 8.11
CA HIS A 26 9.98 -32.47 7.82
C HIS A 26 8.62 -31.84 7.59
N GLU A 27 8.20 -30.93 8.46
CA GLU A 27 6.91 -30.22 8.33
C GLU A 27 6.85 -29.42 7.02
N LEU A 28 7.91 -28.65 6.71
CA LEU A 28 8.00 -27.90 5.44
C LEU A 28 7.92 -28.83 4.23
N ARG A 29 8.61 -29.98 4.28
CA ARG A 29 8.58 -30.97 3.21
C ARG A 29 7.21 -31.62 3.05
N GLU A 30 6.49 -31.87 4.14
CA GLU A 30 5.12 -32.41 4.11
C GLU A 30 4.15 -31.41 3.47
N GLU A 31 4.25 -30.13 3.83
CA GLU A 31 3.43 -29.08 3.23
C GLU A 31 3.71 -28.90 1.73
N LEU A 32 4.99 -28.83 1.35
CA LEU A 32 5.40 -28.77 -0.05
C LEU A 32 4.92 -29.99 -0.84
N ALA A 33 4.94 -31.18 -0.24
CA ALA A 33 4.45 -32.37 -0.89
C ALA A 33 2.94 -32.27 -1.19
N ALA A 34 2.15 -31.76 -0.24
CA ALA A 34 0.72 -31.54 -0.43
C ALA A 34 0.46 -30.51 -1.54
N ASP A 35 1.08 -29.33 -1.45
CA ASP A 35 0.85 -28.22 -2.37
C ASP A 35 1.28 -28.55 -3.81
N LEU A 36 2.46 -29.16 -3.97
CA LEU A 36 2.98 -29.54 -5.29
C LEU A 36 2.17 -30.68 -5.90
N SER A 37 1.68 -31.61 -5.08
CA SER A 37 0.82 -32.69 -5.58
C SER A 37 -0.52 -32.12 -6.03
N GLU A 38 -1.14 -31.22 -5.26
CA GLU A 38 -2.38 -30.54 -5.65
C GLU A 38 -2.20 -29.78 -6.97
N ALA A 39 -1.18 -28.92 -7.06
CA ALA A 39 -0.88 -28.17 -8.27
C ALA A 39 -0.61 -29.07 -9.49
N ALA A 40 0.06 -30.22 -9.29
CA ALA A 40 0.28 -31.19 -10.35
C ALA A 40 -1.03 -31.90 -10.76
N HIS A 41 -1.88 -32.32 -9.81
CA HIS A 41 -3.20 -32.90 -10.12
C HIS A 41 -4.10 -31.91 -10.86
N ASP A 42 -4.04 -30.61 -10.55
CA ASP A 42 -4.75 -29.57 -11.30
C ASP A 42 -4.23 -29.43 -12.74
N ASN A 43 -2.90 -29.43 -12.92
CA ASN A 43 -2.30 -29.40 -14.26
C ASN A 43 -2.67 -30.64 -15.09
N GLU A 44 -2.74 -31.81 -14.48
CA GLU A 44 -3.20 -33.05 -15.14
C GLU A 44 -4.68 -32.93 -15.53
N ARG A 45 -5.54 -32.44 -14.63
CA ARG A 45 -6.96 -32.17 -14.92
C ARG A 45 -7.15 -31.16 -16.06
N LYS A 46 -6.22 -30.22 -16.22
CA LYS A 46 -6.15 -29.27 -17.36
C LYS A 46 -5.56 -29.88 -18.64
N GLY A 47 -5.25 -31.19 -18.65
CA GLY A 47 -4.84 -31.96 -19.82
C GLY A 47 -3.33 -32.14 -20.00
N ALA A 48 -2.51 -31.74 -19.02
CA ALA A 48 -1.07 -32.03 -19.06
C ALA A 48 -0.79 -33.52 -18.81
N THR A 49 0.34 -34.03 -19.32
CA THR A 49 0.82 -35.36 -18.92
C THR A 49 1.27 -35.34 -17.46
N ILE A 50 1.26 -36.48 -16.77
CA ILE A 50 1.73 -36.60 -15.37
C ILE A 50 3.10 -35.94 -15.18
N THR A 51 4.05 -36.16 -16.10
CA THR A 51 5.41 -35.59 -16.01
C THR A 51 5.41 -34.09 -16.21
N ASP A 52 4.69 -33.57 -17.22
CA ASP A 52 4.61 -32.13 -17.47
C ASP A 52 3.89 -31.41 -16.33
N ALA A 53 2.87 -32.04 -15.75
CA ALA A 53 2.12 -31.54 -14.62
C ALA A 53 3.01 -31.37 -13.38
N VAL A 54 3.82 -32.39 -13.06
CA VAL A 54 4.79 -32.32 -11.95
C VAL A 54 5.86 -31.26 -12.25
N ASN A 55 6.37 -31.17 -13.48
CA ASN A 55 7.37 -30.15 -13.82
C ASN A 55 6.83 -28.72 -13.63
N ARG A 56 5.62 -28.43 -14.12
CA ARG A 56 4.98 -27.12 -13.97
C ARG A 56 4.71 -26.77 -12.50
N ALA A 57 4.33 -27.76 -11.68
CA ALA A 57 4.15 -27.55 -10.24
C ALA A 57 5.45 -27.10 -9.56
N PHE A 58 6.57 -27.76 -9.87
CA PHE A 58 7.89 -27.39 -9.32
C PHE A 58 8.44 -26.08 -9.90
N GLU A 59 8.09 -25.70 -11.13
CA GLU A 59 8.44 -24.37 -11.68
C GLU A 59 7.76 -23.24 -10.90
N GLY A 60 6.52 -23.44 -10.44
CA GLY A 60 5.77 -22.46 -9.64
C GLY A 60 6.27 -22.28 -8.19
N LEU A 61 7.06 -23.23 -7.67
CA LEU A 61 7.63 -23.16 -6.32
C LEU A 61 8.77 -22.14 -6.21
N GLY A 62 9.56 -21.98 -7.27
CA GLY A 62 10.80 -21.19 -7.26
C GLY A 62 12.00 -21.95 -6.68
N ASN A 63 12.97 -21.22 -6.14
CA ASN A 63 14.19 -21.79 -5.55
C ASN A 63 13.94 -22.21 -4.09
N LEU A 64 14.23 -23.46 -3.75
CA LEU A 64 14.04 -23.98 -2.38
C LEU A 64 14.97 -23.32 -1.36
N ASP A 65 16.18 -22.94 -1.75
CA ASP A 65 17.10 -22.21 -0.86
C ASP A 65 16.50 -20.86 -0.44
N ASP A 66 15.95 -20.11 -1.41
CA ASP A 66 15.32 -18.81 -1.16
C ASP A 66 14.10 -18.95 -0.24
N LEU A 67 13.35 -20.06 -0.37
CA LEU A 67 12.20 -20.38 0.48
C LEU A 67 12.62 -20.70 1.93
N VAL A 68 13.67 -21.51 2.09
CA VAL A 68 14.23 -21.82 3.42
C VAL A 68 14.74 -20.55 4.10
N ASP A 69 15.42 -19.68 3.36
CA ASP A 69 15.88 -18.39 3.86
C ASP A 69 14.71 -17.48 4.26
N GLU A 70 13.60 -17.45 3.48
CA GLU A 70 12.40 -16.66 3.78
C GLU A 70 11.69 -17.13 5.06
N ILE A 71 11.53 -18.44 5.24
CA ILE A 71 10.94 -19.04 6.46
C ILE A 71 11.79 -18.71 7.69
N ASN A 72 13.11 -18.82 7.56
CA ASN A 72 14.04 -18.48 8.64
C ASN A 72 14.02 -16.96 8.96
N ALA A 73 13.80 -16.10 7.96
CA ALA A 73 13.72 -14.65 8.15
C ALA A 73 12.43 -14.20 8.85
N GLU A 74 11.27 -14.76 8.50
CA GLU A 74 9.98 -14.42 9.16
C GLU A 74 9.98 -14.79 10.65
N LYS A 75 10.61 -15.92 11.00
CA LYS A 75 10.71 -16.38 12.40
C LYS A 75 11.54 -15.44 13.29
N ASN A 76 12.64 -14.89 12.75
CA ASN A 76 13.47 -13.91 13.46
C ASN A 76 12.75 -12.57 13.71
N ALA A 77 11.73 -12.24 12.90
CA ALA A 77 10.89 -11.06 13.12
C ALA A 77 9.85 -11.28 14.24
N THR A 78 9.35 -12.50 14.41
CA THR A 78 8.39 -12.84 15.49
C THR A 78 9.03 -13.00 16.87
N ASP A 79 10.32 -13.32 16.96
CA ASP A 79 11.03 -13.50 18.24
C ASP A 79 11.50 -12.17 18.88
N GLN A 80 11.41 -11.03 18.19
CA GLN A 80 11.77 -9.72 18.75
C GLN A 80 10.64 -8.97 19.47
N ASP A 81 9.40 -9.45 19.44
CA ASP A 81 8.23 -8.74 20.00
C ASP A 81 7.75 -9.26 21.39
N THR A 82 8.54 -10.10 22.06
CA THR A 82 8.28 -10.45 23.47
C THR A 82 9.41 -9.96 24.39
N HIS A 83 9.41 -8.66 24.68
CA HIS A 83 10.11 -8.11 25.84
C HIS A 83 9.10 -7.65 26.90
N SER A 84 8.92 -8.49 27.92
CA SER A 84 8.54 -8.03 29.26
C SER A 84 9.61 -8.47 30.25
N ASP A 85 10.11 -7.50 31.02
CA ASP A 85 11.14 -7.60 32.05
C ASP A 85 10.98 -8.82 32.98
N ASP A 86 12.08 -9.55 33.20
CA ASP A 86 12.57 -9.73 34.56
C ASP A 86 14.02 -10.23 34.63
N ALA A 87 14.76 -9.65 35.56
CA ALA A 87 16.18 -9.92 35.79
C ALA A 87 16.41 -11.32 36.39
N LYS A 88 17.29 -12.10 35.77
CA LYS A 88 18.23 -12.97 36.51
C LYS A 88 19.43 -13.40 35.66
N GLN A 89 20.58 -12.93 36.14
CA GLN A 89 21.93 -13.34 35.77
C GLN A 89 22.12 -14.85 36.03
N THR A 90 22.26 -15.65 34.98
CA THR A 90 23.09 -16.86 34.99
C THR A 90 23.61 -17.14 33.58
N SER A 91 24.93 -17.24 33.49
CA SER A 91 25.74 -17.54 32.31
C SER A 91 25.33 -18.84 31.61
N HIS A 92 24.87 -18.73 30.37
CA HIS A 92 25.08 -19.75 29.34
C HIS A 92 25.38 -19.04 28.02
N GLU A 93 26.58 -19.27 27.50
CA GLU A 93 26.99 -18.91 26.14
C GLU A 93 26.05 -19.60 25.14
N HIS A 94 25.21 -18.82 24.47
CA HIS A 94 24.64 -19.20 23.19
C HIS A 94 24.90 -18.08 22.20
N ALA A 95 25.96 -18.26 21.43
CA ALA A 95 26.25 -17.47 20.25
C ALA A 95 25.26 -17.86 19.15
N TYR A 96 24.24 -17.04 18.92
CA TYR A 96 23.49 -17.02 17.66
C TYR A 96 23.44 -15.58 17.17
N SER A 97 24.50 -15.18 16.50
CA SER A 97 24.59 -13.94 15.73
C SER A 97 24.16 -14.26 14.30
N HIS A 98 22.87 -14.19 13.98
CA HIS A 98 22.40 -14.15 12.59
C HIS A 98 22.50 -12.71 12.05
N GLY A 99 23.72 -12.17 12.09
CA GLY A 99 24.09 -11.05 11.25
C GLY A 99 24.58 -11.62 9.93
N HIS A 100 24.27 -10.95 8.82
CA HIS A 100 24.93 -11.21 7.54
C HIS A 100 26.44 -11.28 7.75
N HIS A 101 27.09 -12.31 7.20
CA HIS A 101 28.52 -12.45 7.28
C HIS A 101 29.15 -11.52 6.26
N ILE A 102 29.70 -10.40 6.74
CA ILE A 102 30.38 -9.41 5.91
C ILE A 102 31.87 -9.64 6.01
N ASP A 103 32.46 -10.18 4.96
CA ASP A 103 33.90 -10.29 4.78
C ASP A 103 34.42 -9.08 4.01
N ILE A 104 35.23 -8.26 4.69
CA ILE A 104 35.95 -7.15 4.07
C ILE A 104 37.44 -7.45 4.16
N ALA A 105 38.02 -7.92 3.06
CA ALA A 105 39.44 -8.26 2.99
C ALA A 105 39.95 -8.02 1.56
N ASP A 106 41.22 -7.61 1.44
CA ASP A 106 41.91 -7.45 0.15
C ASP A 106 41.16 -6.58 -0.88
N GLY A 107 40.47 -5.54 -0.42
CA GLY A 107 39.67 -4.65 -1.28
C GLY A 107 38.35 -5.26 -1.77
N LYS A 108 38.01 -6.45 -1.27
CA LYS A 108 36.76 -7.17 -1.58
C LYS A 108 35.74 -6.95 -0.47
N VAL A 109 34.48 -6.93 -0.85
CA VAL A 109 33.34 -6.96 0.08
C VAL A 109 32.46 -8.12 -0.32
N ILE A 110 32.42 -9.16 0.51
CA ILE A 110 31.63 -10.35 0.27
C ILE A 110 30.62 -10.47 1.41
N ILE A 111 29.34 -10.53 1.06
CA ILE A 111 28.25 -10.73 2.02
C ILE A 111 27.66 -12.12 1.79
N ASP A 112 27.62 -12.91 2.86
CA ASP A 112 27.09 -14.28 2.89
C ASP A 112 27.71 -15.16 1.79
N GLY A 113 29.04 -15.13 1.70
CA GLY A 113 29.80 -15.91 0.72
C GLY A 113 29.58 -15.48 -0.73
N GLY A 114 29.02 -14.30 -0.97
CA GLY A 114 28.78 -13.73 -2.30
C GLY A 114 27.38 -13.99 -2.86
N LYS A 115 26.51 -14.65 -2.07
CA LYS A 115 25.10 -14.86 -2.43
C LYS A 115 24.36 -13.53 -2.50
N VAL A 116 24.49 -12.69 -1.47
CA VAL A 116 23.79 -11.40 -1.38
C VAL A 116 24.51 -10.32 -2.16
N LEU A 117 25.81 -10.14 -1.87
CA LEU A 117 26.67 -9.15 -2.51
C LEU A 117 28.07 -9.72 -2.63
N SER A 118 28.66 -9.62 -3.82
CA SER A 118 30.10 -9.77 -4.02
C SER A 118 30.65 -8.58 -4.76
N ILE A 119 31.62 -7.90 -4.16
CA ILE A 119 32.43 -6.86 -4.79
C ILE A 119 33.87 -7.38 -4.77
N ASP A 120 34.42 -7.69 -5.94
CA ASP A 120 35.79 -8.16 -6.10
C ASP A 120 36.43 -7.67 -7.41
N ASP A 121 37.61 -8.18 -7.75
CA ASP A 121 38.34 -7.83 -8.96
C ASP A 121 37.59 -8.21 -10.27
N ASN A 122 36.60 -9.09 -10.18
CA ASN A 122 35.75 -9.50 -11.29
C ASN A 122 34.48 -8.63 -11.40
N GLY A 123 34.24 -7.73 -10.44
CA GLY A 123 33.20 -6.72 -10.48
C GLY A 123 32.20 -6.79 -9.32
N ILE A 124 30.95 -6.41 -9.57
CA ILE A 124 29.88 -6.30 -8.57
C ILE A 124 28.74 -7.23 -8.93
N LYS A 125 28.38 -8.14 -8.03
CA LYS A 125 27.21 -9.01 -8.17
C LYS A 125 26.29 -8.85 -6.98
N VAL A 126 25.00 -8.69 -7.27
CA VAL A 126 23.93 -8.67 -6.28
C VAL A 126 23.00 -9.85 -6.56
N ASN A 127 22.66 -10.60 -5.52
CA ASN A 127 21.87 -11.83 -5.62
C ASN A 127 22.46 -12.82 -6.66
N GLY A 128 23.75 -13.11 -6.52
CA GLY A 128 24.51 -13.96 -7.46
C GLY A 128 24.61 -13.44 -8.90
N GLY A 129 24.32 -12.15 -9.15
CA GLY A 129 24.34 -11.55 -10.49
C GLY A 129 22.98 -11.47 -11.18
N LYS A 130 21.91 -11.99 -10.55
CA LYS A 130 20.55 -11.97 -11.12
C LYS A 130 19.94 -10.56 -11.08
N ALA A 131 20.14 -9.85 -9.96
CA ALA A 131 19.60 -8.51 -9.77
C ALA A 131 20.49 -7.48 -10.46
N VAL A 132 21.79 -7.51 -10.15
CA VAL A 132 22.81 -6.65 -10.75
C VAL A 132 24.06 -7.50 -10.97
N ASN A 133 24.60 -7.47 -12.18
CA ASN A 133 25.92 -7.98 -12.52
C ASN A 133 26.68 -6.88 -13.26
N ILE A 134 27.81 -6.46 -12.70
CA ILE A 134 28.73 -5.50 -13.30
C ILE A 134 30.07 -6.21 -13.38
N ASP A 135 30.59 -6.42 -14.58
CA ASP A 135 31.86 -7.09 -14.82
C ASP A 135 32.54 -6.47 -16.06
N SER A 136 33.54 -7.16 -16.63
CA SER A 136 34.25 -6.71 -17.83
C SER A 136 33.38 -6.66 -19.08
N ASP A 137 32.26 -7.38 -19.11
CA ASP A 137 31.36 -7.47 -20.26
C ASP A 137 30.28 -6.38 -20.22
N GLY A 138 30.10 -5.74 -19.06
CA GLY A 138 29.32 -4.53 -18.89
C GLY A 138 28.43 -4.55 -17.65
N ILE A 139 27.27 -3.91 -17.75
CA ILE A 139 26.24 -3.85 -16.71
C ILE A 139 25.04 -4.65 -17.19
N ASN A 140 24.56 -5.58 -16.38
CA ASN A 140 23.31 -6.31 -16.58
C ASN A 140 22.45 -6.18 -15.32
N ILE A 141 21.22 -5.72 -15.50
CA ILE A 141 20.24 -5.58 -14.42
C ILE A 141 19.02 -6.42 -14.76
N ASN A 142 18.58 -7.20 -13.78
CA ASN A 142 17.39 -8.04 -13.84
C ASN A 142 17.37 -8.94 -15.09
N ASN A 143 18.39 -9.80 -15.22
CA ASN A 143 18.55 -10.78 -16.31
C ASN A 143 18.32 -10.21 -17.73
N GLY A 144 18.90 -9.05 -18.03
CA GLY A 144 18.90 -8.45 -19.36
C GLY A 144 17.76 -7.49 -19.64
N THR A 145 16.99 -7.10 -18.60
CA THR A 145 15.99 -6.02 -18.70
C THR A 145 16.67 -4.70 -19.06
N PHE A 146 17.79 -4.42 -18.42
CA PHE A 146 18.68 -3.31 -18.75
C PHE A 146 20.10 -3.85 -18.92
N THR A 147 20.71 -3.60 -20.08
CA THR A 147 22.11 -3.96 -20.32
C THR A 147 22.88 -2.79 -20.88
N VAL A 148 24.10 -2.60 -20.42
CA VAL A 148 25.10 -1.71 -21.02
C VAL A 148 26.30 -2.57 -21.32
N THR A 149 26.54 -2.87 -22.58
CA THR A 149 27.70 -3.65 -23.02
C THR A 149 28.50 -2.85 -24.04
N ASN A 150 29.59 -3.42 -24.54
CA ASN A 150 30.34 -2.83 -25.65
C ASN A 150 29.49 -2.69 -26.94
N ASP A 151 28.39 -3.43 -27.06
CA ASP A 151 27.49 -3.39 -28.22
C ASP A 151 26.41 -2.31 -28.09
N GLY A 152 26.27 -1.66 -26.93
CA GLY A 152 25.31 -0.58 -26.70
C GLY A 152 24.48 -0.72 -25.44
N ILE A 153 23.37 0.02 -25.39
CA ILE A 153 22.43 0.05 -24.27
C ILE A 153 21.13 -0.62 -24.69
N ARG A 154 20.61 -1.55 -23.89
CA ARG A 154 19.29 -2.15 -24.06
C ARG A 154 18.41 -1.87 -22.85
N MET A 155 17.16 -1.50 -23.10
CA MET A 155 16.12 -1.27 -22.08
C MET A 155 14.83 -1.93 -22.56
N GLY A 156 14.59 -3.17 -22.14
CA GLY A 156 13.52 -3.99 -22.69
C GLY A 156 13.65 -4.12 -24.21
N ASN A 157 12.68 -3.59 -24.95
CA ASN A 157 12.67 -3.63 -26.42
C ASN A 157 13.46 -2.49 -27.09
N LEU A 158 13.93 -1.49 -26.33
CA LEU A 158 14.67 -0.34 -26.86
C LEU A 158 16.17 -0.65 -26.89
N VAL A 159 16.82 -0.43 -28.02
CA VAL A 159 18.25 -0.65 -28.24
C VAL A 159 18.89 0.64 -28.75
N ILE A 160 20.00 1.02 -28.16
CA ILE A 160 20.87 2.13 -28.57
C ILE A 160 22.24 1.53 -28.87
N ASP A 161 22.57 1.39 -30.14
CA ASP A 161 23.85 0.86 -30.61
C ASP A 161 24.46 1.75 -31.69
N ASN A 162 25.46 1.23 -32.41
CA ASN A 162 26.09 1.92 -33.54
C ASN A 162 25.13 2.21 -34.73
N ARG A 163 23.91 1.67 -34.74
CA ARG A 163 22.84 1.96 -35.71
C ARG A 163 21.87 3.03 -35.21
N GLY A 164 22.11 3.58 -34.01
CA GLY A 164 21.25 4.55 -33.35
C GLY A 164 20.15 3.90 -32.50
N ILE A 165 19.06 4.62 -32.30
CA ILE A 165 17.96 4.19 -31.44
C ILE A 165 16.94 3.39 -32.26
N HIS A 166 16.66 2.15 -31.86
CA HIS A 166 15.72 1.26 -32.53
C HIS A 166 15.09 0.26 -31.56
N THR A 167 14.12 -0.53 -32.01
CA THR A 167 13.53 -1.60 -31.21
C THR A 167 13.84 -2.99 -31.76
N ASP A 168 13.72 -4.03 -30.91
CA ASP A 168 14.03 -5.45 -31.19
C ASP A 168 13.18 -6.11 -32.32
N GLY A 169 12.45 -5.31 -33.12
CA GLY A 169 11.73 -5.71 -34.33
C GLY A 169 12.26 -5.04 -35.62
N GLY A 170 13.46 -4.45 -35.60
CA GLY A 170 14.12 -3.91 -36.79
C GLY A 170 13.52 -2.60 -37.33
N LYS A 171 12.66 -1.92 -36.57
CA LYS A 171 12.22 -0.55 -36.90
C LYS A 171 13.21 0.44 -36.30
N THR A 172 14.14 0.91 -37.11
CA THR A 172 14.94 2.10 -36.82
C THR A 172 14.03 3.31 -36.72
N PHE A 173 14.10 4.05 -35.61
CA PHE A 173 13.50 5.39 -35.51
C PHE A 173 14.42 6.39 -36.24
N ALA A 174 14.64 6.18 -37.54
CA ALA A 174 15.14 7.22 -38.41
C ALA A 174 13.96 8.11 -38.79
N GLY A 175 13.52 8.94 -37.85
CA GLY A 175 12.74 10.11 -38.18
C GLY A 175 13.62 10.99 -39.06
N SER A 176 13.35 10.98 -40.36
CA SER A 176 14.02 11.86 -41.31
C SER A 176 13.95 13.28 -40.79
N PHE A 177 15.09 13.87 -40.44
CA PHE A 177 15.23 15.32 -40.43
C PHE A 177 15.07 15.79 -41.87
N THR A 178 13.83 15.94 -42.33
CA THR A 178 13.55 16.74 -43.52
C THR A 178 13.91 18.17 -43.17
N GLU A 179 15.07 18.61 -43.64
CA GLU A 179 15.44 20.02 -43.72
C GLU A 179 14.31 20.79 -44.42
N LYS A 180 13.46 21.44 -43.63
CA LYS A 180 12.68 22.56 -44.16
C LYS A 180 13.67 23.70 -44.35
N LYS A 181 14.06 23.95 -45.62
CA LYS A 181 14.67 25.20 -46.06
C LYS A 181 13.81 26.37 -45.55
N GLN A 182 14.25 27.01 -44.46
CA GLN A 182 13.76 28.34 -44.10
C GLN A 182 14.48 29.37 -44.96
N GLN A 183 13.68 30.16 -45.66
CA GLN A 183 14.11 31.35 -46.36
C GLN A 183 14.72 32.34 -45.37
N SER A 184 15.87 32.86 -45.76
CA SER A 184 16.59 33.96 -45.15
C SER A 184 15.70 35.18 -44.97
N HIS A 185 15.49 35.58 -43.71
CA HIS A 185 15.35 36.98 -43.37
C HIS A 185 16.39 37.34 -42.32
N ASN A 186 17.12 38.42 -42.64
CA ASN A 186 18.09 39.09 -41.80
C ASN A 186 17.43 39.43 -40.46
N ASP A 187 17.81 38.76 -39.39
CA ASP A 187 17.78 39.34 -38.07
C ASP A 187 18.98 38.84 -37.26
N LYS A 188 19.57 39.79 -36.53
CA LYS A 188 20.81 39.64 -35.77
C LYS A 188 20.67 38.48 -34.77
N PHE A 189 21.74 37.68 -34.67
CA PHE A 189 21.91 36.67 -33.63
C PHE A 189 21.89 37.35 -32.24
N ASP A 190 20.80 37.13 -31.51
CA ASP A 190 20.69 37.45 -30.09
C ASP A 190 21.03 36.18 -29.29
N PRO A 191 22.14 36.16 -28.53
CA PRO A 191 22.55 34.98 -27.76
C PRO A 191 21.64 34.67 -26.56
N HIS A 192 20.61 35.48 -26.29
CA HIS A 192 19.66 35.29 -25.19
C HIS A 192 18.22 34.96 -25.63
N ALA A 193 17.96 34.80 -26.94
CA ALA A 193 16.60 34.59 -27.46
C ALA A 193 15.98 33.20 -27.18
N ASN A 194 16.66 32.31 -26.45
CA ASN A 194 16.22 30.93 -26.18
C ASN A 194 16.10 30.60 -24.68
N ASP A 195 16.16 31.58 -23.79
CA ASP A 195 16.08 31.33 -22.34
C ASP A 195 14.65 30.91 -21.89
N ASP A 196 13.63 31.28 -22.68
CA ASP A 196 12.23 30.96 -22.37
C ASP A 196 11.75 29.60 -22.92
N THR A 197 12.58 28.91 -23.70
CA THR A 197 12.18 27.64 -24.35
C THR A 197 12.35 26.43 -23.43
N PHE A 198 13.12 26.57 -22.33
CA PHE A 198 13.35 25.52 -21.34
C PHE A 198 12.84 25.86 -19.94
N SER A 199 12.46 27.11 -19.65
CA SER A 199 11.88 27.49 -18.36
C SER A 199 10.57 26.73 -18.05
N ASN A 200 9.79 26.41 -19.08
CA ASN A 200 8.57 25.58 -18.95
C ASN A 200 8.85 24.07 -18.87
N PHE A 201 10.06 23.61 -19.21
CA PHE A 201 10.46 22.21 -19.10
C PHE A 201 10.90 21.87 -17.67
N ASP A 202 11.66 22.77 -17.04
CA ASP A 202 12.13 22.59 -15.66
C ASP A 202 11.00 22.79 -14.62
N GLN A 203 9.98 23.60 -14.92
CA GLN A 203 8.80 23.74 -14.05
C GLN A 203 7.95 22.46 -13.95
N GLN A 204 7.89 21.64 -15.01
CA GLN A 204 7.13 20.39 -14.99
C GLN A 204 7.81 19.26 -14.20
N PHE A 205 9.12 19.37 -13.93
CA PHE A 205 9.87 18.38 -13.14
C PHE A 205 10.08 18.80 -11.68
N ASN A 206 10.05 20.11 -11.37
CA ASN A 206 10.31 20.62 -10.02
C ASN A 206 9.06 20.80 -9.13
N GLU A 207 7.85 20.67 -9.67
CA GLU A 207 6.59 20.80 -8.90
C GLU A 207 5.92 19.47 -8.52
N GLN A 208 6.53 18.32 -8.85
CA GLN A 208 6.03 17.03 -8.36
C GLN A 208 6.76 16.67 -7.07
N GLU A 209 5.98 16.34 -6.03
CA GLU A 209 6.46 15.73 -4.79
C GLU A 209 7.51 14.65 -5.10
N PRO A 210 8.54 14.47 -4.24
CA PRO A 210 9.63 13.53 -4.51
C PRO A 210 9.03 12.20 -4.94
N VAL A 211 9.21 11.89 -6.23
CA VAL A 211 8.89 10.58 -6.74
C VAL A 211 9.82 9.66 -5.98
N ASP A 212 9.22 8.86 -5.12
CA ASP A 212 9.90 7.80 -4.42
C ASP A 212 10.43 6.83 -5.48
N THR A 213 11.66 7.08 -5.92
CA THR A 213 12.38 6.22 -6.87
C THR A 213 13.00 5.02 -6.17
N GLU A 214 12.55 4.67 -4.97
CA GLU A 214 12.75 3.32 -4.45
C GLU A 214 11.93 2.35 -5.33
N ILE A 215 12.59 1.86 -6.38
CA ILE A 215 12.13 0.70 -7.14
C ILE A 215 12.25 -0.51 -6.20
N TYR A 216 11.23 -0.73 -5.38
CA TYR A 216 10.97 -2.04 -4.81
C TYR A 216 10.45 -2.93 -5.94
N VAL A 217 11.35 -3.63 -6.63
CA VAL A 217 10.97 -4.79 -7.46
C VAL A 217 10.66 -5.94 -6.51
N ASP A 218 9.44 -5.93 -6.00
CA ASP A 218 8.76 -7.17 -5.62
C ASP A 218 7.45 -7.21 -6.40
N SER A 219 7.56 -7.18 -7.75
CA SER A 219 6.39 -7.26 -8.61
C SER A 219 5.90 -8.70 -8.61
N LEU A 220 5.11 -9.05 -7.59
CA LEU A 220 4.34 -10.29 -7.54
C LEU A 220 3.69 -10.54 -8.91
N ALA A 221 3.85 -11.75 -9.46
CA ALA A 221 3.33 -12.09 -10.77
C ALA A 221 1.79 -12.13 -10.74
N LEU A 222 1.14 -11.78 -11.86
CA LEU A 222 -0.31 -11.91 -11.99
C LEU A 222 -0.67 -13.40 -11.97
N ALA A 223 -1.36 -13.83 -10.91
CA ALA A 223 -1.76 -15.22 -10.70
C ALA A 223 -3.19 -15.51 -11.17
N ASN A 224 -4.08 -14.52 -11.06
CA ASN A 224 -5.49 -14.65 -11.46
C ASN A 224 -6.06 -13.32 -11.92
N GLU A 225 -6.91 -13.36 -12.94
CA GLU A 225 -7.75 -12.24 -13.38
C GLU A 225 -9.16 -12.77 -13.68
N GLN A 226 -10.17 -12.12 -13.12
CA GLN A 226 -11.57 -12.43 -13.36
C GLN A 226 -12.33 -11.14 -13.71
N GLN A 227 -13.30 -11.26 -14.61
CA GLN A 227 -14.10 -10.15 -15.11
C GLN A 227 -15.58 -10.44 -14.90
N PHE A 228 -16.32 -9.44 -14.44
CA PHE A 228 -17.76 -9.52 -14.18
C PHE A 228 -18.46 -8.35 -14.88
N SER A 229 -19.62 -8.59 -15.47
CA SER A 229 -20.40 -7.52 -16.09
C SER A 229 -20.98 -6.60 -15.00
N ALA A 230 -20.71 -5.31 -15.10
CA ALA A 230 -21.05 -4.33 -14.07
C ALA A 230 -22.57 -4.15 -13.90
N ASP A 231 -23.35 -4.35 -14.97
CA ASP A 231 -24.82 -4.24 -14.95
C ASP A 231 -25.50 -5.35 -14.14
N GLN A 232 -24.81 -6.47 -13.90
CA GLN A 232 -25.28 -7.57 -13.07
C GLN A 232 -24.94 -7.40 -11.59
N VAL A 233 -24.13 -6.40 -11.22
CA VAL A 233 -23.64 -6.21 -9.85
C VAL A 233 -24.29 -4.97 -9.24
N GLN A 234 -24.86 -5.14 -8.05
CA GLN A 234 -25.42 -4.08 -7.21
C GLN A 234 -24.59 -3.88 -5.94
N ARG A 235 -23.94 -4.95 -5.48
CA ARG A 235 -23.12 -4.96 -4.26
C ARG A 235 -21.88 -5.82 -4.46
N ILE A 236 -20.77 -5.40 -3.88
CA ILE A 236 -19.53 -6.17 -3.82
C ILE A 236 -19.18 -6.45 -2.35
N ASP A 237 -19.08 -7.74 -2.01
CA ASP A 237 -18.60 -8.23 -0.72
C ASP A 237 -17.18 -8.79 -0.90
N PHE A 238 -16.18 -7.99 -0.55
CA PHE A 238 -14.77 -8.29 -0.78
C PHE A 238 -14.05 -8.54 0.55
N LYS A 239 -13.77 -9.82 0.84
CA LYS A 239 -13.08 -10.24 2.07
C LYS A 239 -11.75 -10.87 1.70
N TYR A 240 -10.65 -10.28 2.13
CA TYR A 240 -9.34 -10.81 1.76
C TYR A 240 -8.38 -10.65 2.92
N ALA A 241 -8.03 -11.77 3.56
CA ALA A 241 -7.06 -11.78 4.66
C ALA A 241 -5.63 -11.55 4.15
N ASP A 242 -4.81 -10.94 5.01
CA ASP A 242 -3.35 -10.87 4.89
C ASP A 242 -2.86 -10.39 3.51
N SER A 243 -3.36 -9.23 3.06
CA SER A 243 -3.01 -8.72 1.73
C SER A 243 -2.98 -7.20 1.64
N SER A 244 -2.30 -6.68 0.60
CA SER A 244 -2.50 -5.31 0.14
C SER A 244 -3.69 -5.28 -0.83
N VAL A 245 -4.80 -4.71 -0.38
CA VAL A 245 -6.00 -4.48 -1.16
C VAL A 245 -5.90 -3.11 -1.84
N ARG A 246 -6.06 -3.09 -3.17
CA ARG A 246 -6.15 -1.85 -3.94
C ARG A 246 -7.49 -1.79 -4.68
N ILE A 247 -8.22 -0.70 -4.51
CA ILE A 247 -9.48 -0.45 -5.22
C ILE A 247 -9.26 0.76 -6.09
N LEU A 248 -9.47 0.59 -7.39
CA LEU A 248 -9.15 1.57 -8.42
C LEU A 248 -10.35 1.76 -9.36
N SER A 249 -10.44 2.91 -10.01
CA SER A 249 -11.33 3.07 -11.16
C SER A 249 -10.93 2.14 -12.30
N ASN A 250 -11.91 1.50 -12.93
CA ASN A 250 -11.77 0.89 -14.24
C ASN A 250 -12.11 1.93 -15.31
N PRO A 251 -11.23 2.23 -16.30
CA PRO A 251 -11.59 3.07 -17.43
C PRO A 251 -12.62 2.43 -18.37
N ASP A 252 -12.76 1.10 -18.31
CA ASP A 252 -13.86 0.39 -18.94
C ASP A 252 -15.08 0.39 -18.01
N ASP A 253 -16.21 0.87 -18.54
CA ASP A 253 -17.46 1.00 -17.79
C ASP A 253 -18.29 -0.30 -17.73
N GLU A 254 -18.00 -1.27 -18.59
CA GLU A 254 -18.82 -2.49 -18.72
C GLU A 254 -18.43 -3.57 -17.71
N HIS A 255 -17.19 -3.53 -17.19
CA HIS A 255 -16.64 -4.64 -16.42
C HIS A 255 -16.11 -4.21 -15.05
N ILE A 256 -16.38 -5.02 -14.04
CA ILE A 256 -15.63 -5.06 -12.79
C ILE A 256 -14.53 -6.11 -12.97
N ILE A 257 -13.27 -5.76 -12.67
CA ILE A 257 -12.13 -6.65 -12.85
C ILE A 257 -11.48 -6.90 -11.49
N PHE A 258 -11.33 -8.17 -11.15
CA PHE A 258 -10.59 -8.61 -9.97
C PHE A 258 -9.27 -9.27 -10.39
N ARG A 259 -8.16 -8.86 -9.76
CA ARG A 259 -6.82 -9.39 -10.03
C ARG A 259 -6.12 -9.81 -8.75
N GLU A 260 -5.39 -10.91 -8.82
CA GLU A 260 -4.52 -11.38 -7.76
C GLU A 260 -3.10 -11.49 -8.27
N TYR A 261 -2.18 -10.97 -7.47
CA TYR A 261 -0.75 -11.08 -7.69
C TYR A 261 -0.14 -11.85 -6.54
N MET A 262 0.66 -12.86 -6.86
CA MET A 262 1.26 -13.76 -5.87
C MET A 262 2.73 -14.05 -6.19
N ASN A 263 3.52 -14.34 -5.16
CA ASN A 263 4.88 -14.85 -5.33
C ASN A 263 4.87 -16.33 -5.76
N ARG A 264 3.82 -17.07 -5.37
CA ARG A 264 3.62 -18.48 -5.70
C ARG A 264 2.17 -18.69 -6.11
N ALA A 265 1.95 -19.30 -7.26
CA ALA A 265 0.60 -19.55 -7.78
C ALA A 265 0.24 -21.03 -7.57
N ASN A 266 -0.78 -21.27 -6.75
CA ASN A 266 -1.50 -22.54 -6.65
C ASN A 266 -3.00 -22.23 -6.82
N ASP A 267 -3.73 -23.08 -7.54
CA ASP A 267 -5.16 -22.93 -7.77
C ASP A 267 -5.95 -22.85 -6.44
N SER A 268 -5.50 -23.57 -5.39
CA SER A 268 -6.14 -23.53 -4.08
C SER A 268 -5.98 -22.18 -3.35
N TYR A 269 -4.93 -21.41 -3.67
CA TYR A 269 -4.68 -20.09 -3.08
C TYR A 269 -5.51 -18.98 -3.71
N LEU A 270 -5.97 -19.20 -4.94
CA LEU A 270 -6.75 -18.23 -5.71
C LEU A 270 -8.08 -17.91 -5.04
N ALA A 271 -8.57 -16.70 -5.25
CA ALA A 271 -9.84 -16.27 -4.69
C ALA A 271 -11.00 -17.10 -5.23
N GLN A 272 -11.92 -17.37 -4.33
CA GLN A 272 -13.23 -17.88 -4.68
C GLN A 272 -14.18 -16.70 -4.90
N THR A 273 -14.84 -16.71 -6.06
CA THR A 273 -15.78 -15.65 -6.44
C THR A 273 -17.15 -16.24 -6.73
N LYS A 274 -18.19 -15.47 -6.44
CA LYS A 274 -19.58 -15.88 -6.67
C LYS A 274 -20.44 -14.66 -6.94
N LEU A 275 -21.19 -14.68 -8.04
CA LEU A 275 -22.20 -13.67 -8.36
C LEU A 275 -23.59 -14.28 -8.21
N GLU A 276 -24.32 -13.85 -7.19
CA GLU A 276 -25.70 -14.29 -6.94
C GLU A 276 -26.57 -13.13 -6.48
N ASN A 277 -27.78 -13.02 -7.04
CA ASN A 277 -28.77 -12.00 -6.65
C ASN A 277 -28.20 -10.56 -6.63
N GLY A 278 -27.34 -10.23 -7.61
CA GLY A 278 -26.70 -8.91 -7.71
C GLY A 278 -25.55 -8.67 -6.73
N THR A 279 -25.14 -9.65 -5.94
CA THR A 279 -24.00 -9.54 -5.02
C THR A 279 -22.81 -10.32 -5.56
N LEU A 280 -21.71 -9.63 -5.85
CA LEU A 280 -20.41 -10.24 -6.14
C LEU A 280 -19.66 -10.47 -4.83
N SER A 281 -19.53 -11.72 -4.42
CA SER A 281 -18.72 -12.13 -3.27
C SER A 281 -17.34 -12.55 -3.73
N ILE A 282 -16.29 -12.01 -3.11
CA ILE A 282 -14.88 -12.35 -3.35
C ILE A 282 -14.26 -12.69 -1.99
N HIS A 283 -13.70 -13.89 -1.86
CA HIS A 283 -13.00 -14.33 -0.65
C HIS A 283 -11.68 -15.01 -0.99
N ASN A 284 -10.66 -14.83 -0.15
CA ASN A 284 -9.37 -15.46 -0.36
C ASN A 284 -9.47 -16.99 -0.40
N GLY A 285 -8.59 -17.63 -1.18
CA GLY A 285 -8.39 -19.07 -1.16
C GLY A 285 -7.69 -19.56 0.11
N SER A 286 -7.28 -20.83 0.11
CA SER A 286 -6.50 -21.41 1.20
C SER A 286 -5.16 -20.66 1.37
N ARG A 287 -4.58 -20.79 2.56
CA ARG A 287 -3.25 -20.26 2.86
C ARG A 287 -2.34 -21.41 3.29
N PRO A 288 -1.12 -21.49 2.74
CA PRO A 288 -0.11 -22.39 3.27
C PRO A 288 0.18 -22.04 4.74
N HIS A 289 0.60 -23.02 5.53
CA HIS A 289 0.86 -22.87 6.97
C HIS A 289 2.33 -22.53 7.26
N LEU A 290 3.26 -23.07 6.48
CA LEU A 290 4.70 -22.93 6.66
C LEU A 290 5.34 -22.16 5.51
N LEU A 291 4.69 -22.08 4.35
CA LEU A 291 5.21 -21.31 3.22
C LEU A 291 4.78 -19.84 3.28
N PRO A 292 5.71 -18.87 3.23
CA PRO A 292 5.36 -17.45 3.18
C PRO A 292 4.66 -17.07 1.88
N LEU A 293 3.36 -16.81 1.91
CA LEU A 293 2.60 -16.40 0.74
C LEU A 293 2.39 -14.88 0.73
N ARG A 294 3.01 -14.21 -0.25
CA ARG A 294 2.80 -12.77 -0.47
C ARG A 294 1.70 -12.58 -1.47
N VAL A 295 0.64 -11.87 -1.07
CA VAL A 295 -0.51 -11.58 -1.93
C VAL A 295 -0.82 -10.10 -1.99
N ARG A 296 -1.05 -9.62 -3.23
CA ARG A 296 -1.62 -8.31 -3.51
C ARG A 296 -2.83 -8.47 -4.40
N VAL A 297 -3.91 -7.79 -4.05
CA VAL A 297 -5.17 -7.87 -4.80
C VAL A 297 -5.60 -6.50 -5.32
N GLN A 298 -6.21 -6.51 -6.49
CA GLN A 298 -6.77 -5.32 -7.13
C GLN A 298 -8.23 -5.56 -7.51
N LEU A 299 -9.09 -4.61 -7.16
CA LEU A 299 -10.46 -4.54 -7.62
C LEU A 299 -10.61 -3.25 -8.44
N LEU A 300 -10.81 -3.40 -9.75
CA LEU A 300 -11.07 -2.31 -10.68
C LEU A 300 -12.58 -2.18 -10.86
N ILE A 301 -13.13 -1.01 -10.52
CA ILE A 301 -14.57 -0.74 -10.52
C ILE A 301 -14.86 0.40 -11.51
N PRO A 302 -15.80 0.24 -12.47
CA PRO A 302 -16.26 1.31 -13.36
C PRO A 302 -16.58 2.61 -12.63
N ALA A 303 -16.22 3.77 -13.19
CA ALA A 303 -16.60 5.05 -12.59
C ALA A 303 -18.12 5.27 -12.56
N SER A 304 -18.85 4.61 -13.45
CA SER A 304 -20.31 4.61 -13.52
C SER A 304 -21.00 3.67 -12.52
N PHE A 305 -20.25 2.76 -11.87
CA PHE A 305 -20.81 1.85 -10.88
C PHE A 305 -21.20 2.63 -9.62
N ALA A 306 -22.48 2.61 -9.26
CA ALA A 306 -23.03 3.32 -8.10
C ALA A 306 -23.54 2.38 -7.00
N GLY A 307 -23.00 1.15 -6.95
CA GLY A 307 -23.42 0.12 -5.99
C GLY A 307 -22.82 0.25 -4.60
N ASP A 308 -23.10 -0.74 -3.77
CA ASP A 308 -22.56 -0.86 -2.40
C ASP A 308 -21.26 -1.67 -2.39
N LEU A 309 -20.35 -1.33 -1.47
CA LEU A 309 -19.07 -2.01 -1.34
C LEU A 309 -18.74 -2.29 0.14
N LEU A 310 -18.52 -3.55 0.46
CA LEU A 310 -17.97 -3.98 1.74
C LEU A 310 -16.59 -4.58 1.52
N VAL A 311 -15.58 -4.01 2.18
CA VAL A 311 -14.21 -4.54 2.17
C VAL A 311 -13.79 -4.90 3.57
N ASN A 312 -13.35 -6.15 3.76
CA ASN A 312 -12.80 -6.63 5.02
C ASN A 312 -11.39 -7.20 4.79
N SER A 313 -10.41 -6.56 5.41
CA SER A 313 -9.01 -7.00 5.42
C SER A 313 -8.66 -7.41 6.85
N ALA A 314 -8.47 -8.70 7.11
CA ALA A 314 -8.10 -9.16 8.46
C ALA A 314 -6.76 -8.55 8.91
N SER A 315 -5.75 -8.63 8.05
CA SER A 315 -4.53 -7.84 8.19
C SER A 315 -4.10 -7.25 6.84
N GLY A 316 -3.30 -6.18 6.85
CA GLY A 316 -2.72 -5.59 5.65
C GLY A 316 -3.09 -4.12 5.40
N SER A 317 -3.23 -3.71 4.13
CA SER A 317 -3.57 -2.32 3.79
C SER A 317 -4.66 -2.23 2.73
N VAL A 318 -5.62 -1.35 2.94
CA VAL A 318 -6.65 -1.00 1.96
C VAL A 318 -6.30 0.36 1.38
N ASN A 319 -6.00 0.40 0.09
CA ASN A 319 -5.78 1.63 -0.65
C ASN A 319 -6.93 1.83 -1.64
N PHE A 320 -7.68 2.91 -1.46
CA PHE A 320 -8.88 3.21 -2.20
C PHE A 320 -8.67 4.50 -2.99
N SER A 321 -8.80 4.44 -4.31
CA SER A 321 -8.77 5.61 -5.19
C SER A 321 -9.73 5.40 -6.35
N HIS A 322 -10.85 6.09 -6.33
CA HIS A 322 -11.92 5.86 -7.29
C HIS A 322 -12.62 7.18 -7.60
N THR A 323 -12.73 7.48 -8.88
CA THR A 323 -13.24 8.76 -9.38
C THR A 323 -14.77 8.84 -9.43
N GLY A 324 -15.46 7.70 -9.43
CA GLY A 324 -16.92 7.62 -9.45
C GLY A 324 -17.55 7.83 -8.08
N ALA A 325 -18.88 7.98 -8.07
CA ALA A 325 -19.67 8.07 -6.85
C ALA A 325 -20.24 6.69 -6.48
N LEU A 326 -19.91 6.22 -5.27
CA LEU A 326 -20.46 4.98 -4.71
C LEU A 326 -21.58 5.28 -3.71
N ASN A 327 -22.48 4.31 -3.51
CA ASN A 327 -23.58 4.45 -2.57
C ASN A 327 -23.09 4.23 -1.13
N GLN A 328 -23.24 3.02 -0.58
CA GLN A 328 -22.76 2.73 0.78
C GLN A 328 -21.45 1.96 0.73
N VAL A 329 -20.40 2.53 1.35
CA VAL A 329 -19.07 1.91 1.40
C VAL A 329 -18.68 1.66 2.85
N ARG A 330 -18.30 0.41 3.14
CA ARG A 330 -17.71 0.02 4.42
C ARG A 330 -16.33 -0.59 4.22
N LEU A 331 -15.34 -0.03 4.89
CA LEU A 331 -13.95 -0.51 4.89
C LEU A 331 -13.55 -0.94 6.31
N GLU A 332 -13.16 -2.20 6.46
CA GLU A 332 -12.76 -2.79 7.74
C GLU A 332 -11.33 -3.33 7.65
N ALA A 333 -10.48 -2.94 8.61
CA ALA A 333 -9.14 -3.48 8.79
C ALA A 333 -8.92 -3.82 10.27
N ASN A 334 -8.66 -5.10 10.62
CA ASN A 334 -8.38 -5.42 12.02
C ASN A 334 -6.95 -4.99 12.41
N SER A 335 -5.95 -5.35 11.61
CA SER A 335 -4.56 -4.97 11.83
C SER A 335 -3.98 -4.38 10.54
N GLY A 336 -3.95 -3.05 10.41
CA GLY A 336 -3.59 -2.46 9.12
C GLY A 336 -3.96 -1.00 8.88
N SER A 337 -3.67 -0.51 7.68
CA SER A 337 -3.94 0.89 7.31
C SER A 337 -4.98 1.00 6.19
N ILE A 338 -5.92 1.93 6.36
CA ILE A 338 -6.90 2.29 5.34
C ILE A 338 -6.52 3.66 4.81
N ARG A 339 -6.29 3.76 3.50
CA ARG A 339 -5.99 5.01 2.80
C ARG A 339 -7.05 5.22 1.72
N ILE A 340 -7.74 6.36 1.76
CA ILE A 340 -8.65 6.82 0.72
C ILE A 340 -8.04 8.08 0.12
N ASN A 341 -7.88 8.09 -1.21
CA ASN A 341 -7.33 9.23 -1.95
C ASN A 341 -8.17 9.50 -3.20
N GLY A 342 -9.03 10.53 -3.13
CA GLY A 342 -9.93 10.90 -4.21
C GLY A 342 -11.10 9.93 -4.36
N ALA A 343 -12.25 10.28 -3.79
CA ALA A 343 -13.50 9.51 -3.95
C ALA A 343 -14.77 10.28 -3.55
N HIS A 344 -15.90 9.85 -4.11
CA HIS A 344 -17.22 10.34 -3.77
C HIS A 344 -18.09 9.20 -3.21
N PHE A 345 -18.73 9.45 -2.07
CA PHE A 345 -19.59 8.47 -1.41
C PHE A 345 -20.93 9.11 -1.04
N LYS A 346 -22.00 8.31 -1.02
CA LYS A 346 -23.20 8.70 -0.28
C LYS A 346 -22.96 8.55 1.22
N ASP A 347 -22.61 7.34 1.67
CA ASP A 347 -22.26 7.06 3.07
C ASP A 347 -20.95 6.26 3.13
N LEU A 348 -20.09 6.60 4.08
CA LEU A 348 -18.78 5.96 4.26
C LEU A 348 -18.58 5.54 5.73
N ASP A 349 -18.27 4.27 5.95
CA ASP A 349 -18.01 3.67 7.26
C ASP A 349 -16.64 3.00 7.28
N VAL A 350 -15.68 3.58 7.99
CA VAL A 350 -14.29 3.12 8.05
C VAL A 350 -13.94 2.68 9.46
N ASN A 351 -13.49 1.44 9.61
CA ASN A 351 -13.17 0.85 10.90
C ASN A 351 -11.78 0.22 10.88
N ALA A 352 -10.88 0.74 11.71
CA ALA A 352 -9.54 0.20 11.92
C ALA A 352 -9.36 -0.19 13.40
N SER A 353 -9.22 -1.47 13.72
CA SER A 353 -9.02 -1.87 15.14
C SER A 353 -7.63 -1.45 15.62
N SER A 354 -6.57 -1.93 14.97
CA SER A 354 -5.17 -1.62 15.31
C SER A 354 -4.44 -1.07 14.09
N GLY A 355 -4.65 0.22 13.80
CA GLY A 355 -3.93 0.88 12.70
C GLY A 355 -4.45 2.26 12.32
N SER A 356 -4.08 2.73 11.13
CA SER A 356 -4.27 4.14 10.74
C SER A 356 -5.28 4.32 9.61
N VAL A 357 -6.16 5.31 9.77
CA VAL A 357 -7.10 5.76 8.75
C VAL A 357 -6.58 7.08 8.18
N ARG A 358 -6.41 7.15 6.86
CA ARG A 358 -6.10 8.38 6.13
C ARG A 358 -7.14 8.58 5.04
N ILE A 359 -7.86 9.69 5.08
CA ILE A 359 -8.85 10.07 4.07
C ILE A 359 -8.42 11.42 3.51
N LYS A 360 -8.24 11.49 2.20
CA LYS A 360 -7.84 12.70 1.49
C LYS A 360 -8.76 12.96 0.30
N GLN A 361 -9.03 14.23 0.01
CA GLN A 361 -9.72 14.67 -1.22
C GLN A 361 -11.04 13.91 -1.43
N THR A 362 -11.84 13.81 -0.38
CA THR A 362 -13.03 12.94 -0.35
C THR A 362 -14.28 13.76 -0.11
N THR A 363 -15.35 13.46 -0.87
CA THR A 363 -16.68 14.01 -0.60
C THR A 363 -17.63 12.90 -0.14
N VAL A 364 -18.34 13.13 0.96
CA VAL A 364 -19.37 12.22 1.48
C VAL A 364 -20.69 12.99 1.62
N ALA A 365 -21.68 12.65 0.80
CA ALA A 365 -22.95 13.39 0.75
C ALA A 365 -23.82 13.21 2.02
N GLY A 366 -23.61 12.13 2.76
CA GLY A 366 -24.31 11.77 3.99
C GLY A 366 -23.36 11.64 5.17
N LEU A 367 -23.28 10.44 5.75
CA LEU A 367 -22.50 10.17 6.96
C LEU A 367 -21.10 9.65 6.64
N LEU A 368 -20.07 10.29 7.19
CA LEU A 368 -18.76 9.68 7.40
C LEU A 368 -18.65 9.18 8.84
N ARG A 369 -18.62 7.86 9.02
CA ARG A 369 -18.21 7.23 10.28
C ARG A 369 -16.79 6.73 10.17
N ALA A 370 -15.89 7.19 11.04
CA ALA A 370 -14.51 6.74 11.08
C ALA A 370 -14.11 6.34 12.51
N ARG A 371 -13.74 5.08 12.72
CA ARG A 371 -13.38 4.55 14.04
C ARG A 371 -11.98 3.94 14.03
N ALA A 372 -11.18 4.32 15.02
CA ALA A 372 -9.87 3.73 15.30
C ALA A 372 -9.77 3.33 16.77
N HIS A 373 -9.49 2.05 17.07
CA HIS A 373 -9.32 1.63 18.46
C HIS A 373 -7.91 1.95 18.97
N SER A 374 -6.87 1.53 18.25
CA SER A 374 -5.47 1.84 18.56
C SER A 374 -4.79 2.37 17.30
N GLY A 375 -4.62 3.70 17.19
CA GLY A 375 -4.02 4.30 16.00
C GLY A 375 -4.40 5.76 15.75
N SER A 376 -4.37 6.20 14.48
CA SER A 376 -4.63 7.61 14.15
C SER A 376 -5.58 7.76 12.97
N ILE A 377 -6.46 8.74 13.06
CA ILE A 377 -7.38 9.14 11.99
C ILE A 377 -6.87 10.48 11.44
N ARG A 378 -6.59 10.52 10.15
CA ARG A 378 -6.22 11.74 9.43
C ARG A 378 -7.22 12.01 8.32
N LEU A 379 -7.83 13.17 8.34
CA LEU A 379 -8.73 13.69 7.32
C LEU A 379 -8.07 14.94 6.71
N ALA A 380 -8.04 15.05 5.39
CA ALA A 380 -7.52 16.23 4.72
C ALA A 380 -8.34 16.54 3.46
N ASP A 381 -8.71 17.80 3.24
CA ASP A 381 -9.51 18.20 2.08
C ASP A 381 -10.75 17.29 1.95
N THR A 382 -11.60 17.31 2.97
CA THR A 382 -12.70 16.35 3.11
C THR A 382 -14.00 17.09 3.38
N THR A 383 -14.96 16.95 2.46
CA THR A 383 -16.29 17.55 2.54
C THR A 383 -17.30 16.48 2.93
N VAL A 384 -18.00 16.66 4.05
CA VAL A 384 -18.94 15.66 4.58
C VAL A 384 -20.17 16.37 5.12
N ALA A 385 -21.38 15.88 4.82
CA ALA A 385 -22.58 16.44 5.42
C ALA A 385 -22.64 16.19 6.94
N LYS A 386 -22.26 14.99 7.41
CA LYS A 386 -22.13 14.68 8.83
C LYS A 386 -20.93 13.79 9.16
N PHE A 387 -20.03 14.30 10.00
CA PHE A 387 -18.94 13.55 10.62
C PHE A 387 -19.42 12.79 11.88
N ASN A 388 -18.91 11.58 12.04
CA ASN A 388 -18.94 10.82 13.29
C ASN A 388 -17.61 10.07 13.45
N VAL A 389 -16.66 10.69 14.15
CA VAL A 389 -15.28 10.21 14.24
C VAL A 389 -14.96 9.83 15.68
N ASP A 390 -14.56 8.58 15.92
CA ASP A 390 -14.22 8.08 17.24
C ASP A 390 -12.81 7.46 17.28
N SER A 391 -11.99 7.91 18.23
CA SER A 391 -10.67 7.35 18.52
C SER A 391 -10.60 6.88 19.98
N HIS A 392 -10.27 5.61 20.23
CA HIS A 392 -10.12 5.14 21.62
C HIS A 392 -8.72 5.44 22.18
N SER A 393 -7.68 5.06 21.44
CA SER A 393 -6.28 5.24 21.81
C SER A 393 -5.47 5.79 20.64
N GLY A 394 -5.50 7.12 20.48
CA GLY A 394 -4.61 7.85 19.57
C GLY A 394 -5.23 9.12 18.97
N SER A 395 -4.58 9.70 17.96
CA SER A 395 -4.86 11.07 17.52
C SER A 395 -5.85 11.17 16.35
N VAL A 396 -6.70 12.20 16.42
CA VAL A 396 -7.54 12.63 15.31
C VAL A 396 -6.99 13.94 14.77
N ARG A 397 -6.66 13.97 13.48
CA ARG A 397 -6.21 15.17 12.79
C ARG A 397 -7.07 15.45 11.57
N GLY A 398 -7.59 16.65 11.46
CA GLY A 398 -8.37 17.13 10.33
C GLY A 398 -7.75 18.40 9.77
N THR A 399 -7.61 18.50 8.45
CA THR A 399 -7.19 19.73 7.78
C THR A 399 -8.11 20.07 6.62
N ASP A 400 -8.51 21.33 6.49
CA ASP A 400 -9.39 21.82 5.42
C ASP A 400 -10.70 21.01 5.34
N LEU A 401 -11.36 20.87 6.50
CA LEU A 401 -12.63 20.16 6.62
C LEU A 401 -13.80 21.08 6.27
N ILE A 402 -14.77 20.54 5.54
CA ILE A 402 -16.08 21.17 5.31
C ILE A 402 -17.14 20.23 5.84
N GLY A 403 -17.96 20.68 6.79
CA GLY A 403 -19.02 19.84 7.32
C GLY A 403 -19.47 20.20 8.72
N ALA A 404 -20.12 19.23 9.36
CA ALA A 404 -20.63 19.32 10.72
C ALA A 404 -20.63 17.93 11.37
N GLY A 405 -20.80 17.82 12.69
CA GLY A 405 -20.97 16.53 13.36
C GLY A 405 -20.09 16.36 14.59
N ALA A 406 -19.70 15.12 14.87
CA ALA A 406 -19.07 14.75 16.14
C ALA A 406 -17.66 14.17 15.98
N PHE A 407 -16.75 14.58 16.87
CA PHE A 407 -15.39 14.08 16.99
C PHE A 407 -15.08 13.72 18.44
N ASN A 408 -14.79 12.45 18.70
CA ASN A 408 -14.57 11.92 20.04
C ASN A 408 -13.20 11.25 20.16
N ALA A 409 -12.48 11.51 21.25
CA ALA A 409 -11.24 10.83 21.57
C ALA A 409 -11.14 10.45 23.05
N ASN A 410 -10.84 9.20 23.37
CA ASN A 410 -10.64 8.81 24.77
C ASN A 410 -9.22 9.13 25.28
N SER A 411 -8.19 8.96 24.45
CA SER A 411 -6.81 9.39 24.75
C SER A 411 -6.07 9.85 23.50
N GLY A 412 -5.02 10.67 23.64
CA GLY A 412 -4.29 11.29 22.52
C GLY A 412 -4.58 12.80 22.34
N SER A 413 -4.88 13.24 21.11
CA SER A 413 -5.23 14.64 20.79
C SER A 413 -6.22 14.71 19.64
N ILE A 414 -7.06 15.75 19.65
CA ILE A 414 -7.93 16.13 18.53
C ILE A 414 -7.40 17.46 17.99
N ASN A 415 -6.98 17.51 16.72
CA ASN A 415 -6.54 18.73 16.04
C ASN A 415 -7.28 18.87 14.73
N LEU A 416 -8.25 19.79 14.65
CA LEU A 416 -9.12 19.95 13.48
C LEU A 416 -9.00 21.38 12.96
N SER A 417 -8.84 21.55 11.64
CA SER A 417 -9.10 22.82 10.97
C SER A 417 -10.28 22.69 10.00
N PHE A 418 -11.20 23.64 10.09
CA PHE A 418 -12.39 23.72 9.23
C PHE A 418 -12.26 24.93 8.31
N SER A 419 -12.45 24.69 7.01
CA SER A 419 -12.58 25.75 6.00
C SER A 419 -14.01 26.25 5.88
N ASP A 420 -15.00 25.43 6.27
CA ASP A 420 -16.41 25.84 6.38
C ASP A 420 -17.18 24.92 7.35
N LEU A 421 -18.24 25.46 7.97
CA LEU A 421 -19.18 24.71 8.80
C LEU A 421 -20.56 24.67 8.14
N THR A 422 -21.17 23.49 8.11
CA THR A 422 -22.52 23.32 7.54
C THR A 422 -23.59 23.02 8.60
N GLY A 423 -23.21 23.10 9.88
CA GLY A 423 -24.01 22.69 11.02
C GLY A 423 -23.19 22.67 12.31
N ASN A 424 -23.79 22.14 13.38
CA ASN A 424 -23.13 22.10 14.69
C ASN A 424 -21.95 21.12 14.73
N LEU A 425 -20.94 21.47 15.52
CA LEU A 425 -19.75 20.66 15.77
C LEU A 425 -19.66 20.32 17.26
N ASP A 426 -19.64 19.03 17.57
CA ASP A 426 -19.48 18.51 18.92
C ASP A 426 -18.16 17.77 19.07
N THR A 427 -17.25 18.27 19.91
CA THR A 427 -15.94 17.66 20.13
C THR A 427 -15.78 17.24 21.59
N THR A 428 -15.55 15.96 21.84
CA THR A 428 -15.34 15.47 23.21
C THR A 428 -14.02 14.72 23.35
N ALA A 429 -13.33 14.95 24.46
CA ALA A 429 -12.14 14.20 24.77
C ALA A 429 -11.98 13.85 26.26
N HIS A 430 -11.57 12.63 26.58
CA HIS A 430 -11.46 12.23 27.99
C HIS A 430 -10.09 12.62 28.58
N SER A 431 -8.99 12.19 27.97
CA SER A 431 -7.62 12.48 28.45
C SER A 431 -6.76 13.08 27.34
N SER A 432 -7.33 14.04 26.59
CA SER A 432 -6.73 14.60 25.37
C SER A 432 -6.95 16.09 25.25
N SER A 433 -5.96 16.78 24.65
CA SER A 433 -6.10 18.17 24.23
C SER A 433 -6.94 18.26 22.96
N ILE A 434 -7.76 19.32 22.89
CA ILE A 434 -8.58 19.66 21.74
C ILE A 434 -8.02 20.96 21.14
N LYS A 435 -7.72 20.95 19.84
CA LYS A 435 -7.41 22.13 19.04
C LYS A 435 -8.41 22.23 17.89
N LEU A 436 -9.15 23.33 17.84
CA LEU A 436 -10.06 23.65 16.74
C LEU A 436 -9.60 24.96 16.10
N GLU A 437 -9.44 24.95 14.79
CA GLU A 437 -9.11 26.12 13.99
C GLU A 437 -10.21 26.33 12.95
N PHE A 438 -10.67 27.58 12.81
CA PHE A 438 -11.72 27.92 11.85
C PHE A 438 -11.21 28.96 10.85
N ALA A 439 -11.69 28.90 9.60
CA ALA A 439 -11.51 29.99 8.65
C ALA A 439 -12.14 31.28 9.20
N LYS A 440 -11.56 32.43 8.84
CA LYS A 440 -11.85 33.74 9.48
C LYS A 440 -13.28 34.22 9.30
N ASP A 441 -13.97 33.73 8.30
CA ASP A 441 -15.34 34.08 7.90
C ASP A 441 -16.40 33.14 8.48
N ILE A 442 -16.00 32.12 9.24
CA ILE A 442 -16.94 31.23 9.93
C ILE A 442 -17.44 31.92 11.21
N GLU A 443 -18.75 32.10 11.29
CA GLU A 443 -19.44 32.65 12.46
C GLU A 443 -20.12 31.53 13.26
N TYR A 444 -19.91 31.49 14.57
CA TYR A 444 -20.41 30.42 15.43
C TYR A 444 -20.54 30.83 16.89
N ASN A 445 -21.50 30.20 17.55
CA ASN A 445 -21.61 30.19 19.00
C ASN A 445 -20.70 29.08 19.54
N PHE A 446 -20.13 29.26 20.74
CA PHE A 446 -19.29 28.24 21.35
C PHE A 446 -19.60 27.99 22.83
N ASP A 447 -19.39 26.74 23.24
CA ASP A 447 -19.41 26.28 24.65
C ASP A 447 -18.20 25.36 24.87
N LEU A 448 -17.27 25.83 25.69
CA LEU A 448 -15.98 25.18 25.95
C LEU A 448 -15.86 24.85 27.44
N ASP A 449 -15.71 23.56 27.76
CA ASP A 449 -15.56 23.05 29.14
C ASP A 449 -14.31 22.16 29.29
N ALA A 450 -13.38 22.58 30.14
CA ALA A 450 -12.17 21.83 30.48
C ALA A 450 -12.13 21.54 31.99
N LYS A 451 -12.78 20.47 32.44
CA LYS A 451 -13.05 20.17 33.86
C LYS A 451 -11.84 20.37 34.80
N SER A 452 -10.63 19.96 34.42
CA SER A 452 -9.41 20.22 35.19
C SER A 452 -8.26 20.82 34.37
N GLY A 453 -8.58 21.48 33.25
CA GLY A 453 -7.61 22.06 32.32
C GLY A 453 -7.76 23.56 32.11
N SER A 454 -7.15 24.07 31.04
CA SER A 454 -7.22 25.47 30.64
C SER A 454 -7.77 25.62 29.22
N ILE A 455 -8.54 26.68 29.01
CA ILE A 455 -9.13 27.01 27.73
C ILE A 455 -8.48 28.28 27.17
N THR A 456 -8.02 28.21 25.92
CA THR A 456 -7.78 29.38 25.07
C THR A 456 -8.95 29.46 24.10
N GLY A 457 -9.76 30.51 24.22
CA GLY A 457 -10.85 30.77 23.30
C GLY A 457 -10.41 31.65 22.12
N PRO A 458 -11.30 31.88 21.14
CA PRO A 458 -10.98 32.66 19.95
C PRO A 458 -10.69 34.13 20.26
N ASP A 459 -9.76 34.75 19.50
CA ASP A 459 -9.26 36.11 19.75
C ASP A 459 -10.34 37.20 19.54
N ASN A 460 -11.27 36.98 18.60
CA ASN A 460 -12.31 37.96 18.19
C ASN A 460 -13.71 37.62 18.73
N ALA A 461 -13.80 36.87 19.83
CA ALA A 461 -15.08 36.49 20.41
C ALA A 461 -15.68 37.55 21.34
N ILE A 462 -17.02 37.60 21.34
CA ILE A 462 -17.81 38.21 22.41
C ILE A 462 -18.11 37.11 23.43
N TYR A 463 -17.51 37.22 24.62
CA TYR A 463 -17.65 36.22 25.67
C TYR A 463 -18.83 36.56 26.60
N ASP A 464 -19.68 35.57 26.87
CA ASP A 464 -20.69 35.63 27.93
C ASP A 464 -20.04 35.23 29.26
N HIS A 465 -19.27 34.14 29.28
CA HIS A 465 -18.40 33.74 30.38
C HIS A 465 -16.97 33.51 29.90
N ASN A 466 -16.01 33.97 30.71
CA ASN A 466 -14.58 33.87 30.40
C ASN A 466 -13.78 33.49 31.64
N THR A 467 -13.78 32.21 31.99
CA THR A 467 -12.99 31.66 33.09
C THR A 467 -11.86 30.77 32.55
N THR A 468 -10.98 30.29 33.43
CA THR A 468 -9.86 29.42 33.02
C THR A 468 -10.32 28.11 32.40
N ASN A 469 -11.39 27.52 32.94
CA ASN A 469 -11.85 26.17 32.63
C ASN A 469 -13.25 26.10 32.01
N PHE A 470 -13.92 27.24 31.85
CA PHE A 470 -15.20 27.36 31.17
C PHE A 470 -15.28 28.68 30.39
N LYS A 471 -15.61 28.60 29.10
CA LYS A 471 -15.83 29.78 28.24
C LYS A 471 -16.98 29.52 27.27
N ASP A 472 -17.87 30.47 27.12
CA ASP A 472 -18.95 30.48 26.14
C ASP A 472 -19.12 31.89 25.53
N GLY A 473 -19.80 31.95 24.39
CA GLY A 473 -20.02 33.19 23.66
C GLY A 473 -20.14 32.97 22.16
N ALA A 474 -19.79 33.99 21.38
CA ALA A 474 -19.94 33.99 19.94
C ALA A 474 -18.74 34.61 19.21
N VAL A 475 -18.51 34.14 17.98
CA VAL A 475 -17.63 34.73 16.97
C VAL A 475 -18.49 35.15 15.77
N GLY A 476 -18.32 36.38 15.30
CA GLY A 476 -19.11 36.95 14.20
C GLY A 476 -20.32 37.77 14.68
N ASP A 477 -21.05 38.33 13.71
CA ASP A 477 -22.21 39.21 13.97
C ASP A 477 -23.55 38.45 13.92
N ASP A 478 -23.63 37.34 13.19
CA ASP A 478 -24.82 36.49 12.99
C ASP A 478 -24.47 34.98 13.04
N PRO A 479 -24.04 34.45 14.20
CA PRO A 479 -23.63 33.06 14.33
C PRO A 479 -24.82 32.08 14.31
N HIS A 480 -24.86 31.18 13.32
CA HIS A 480 -25.95 30.19 13.16
C HIS A 480 -25.63 28.80 13.74
N PHE A 481 -24.34 28.47 13.89
CA PHE A 481 -23.91 27.14 14.33
C PHE A 481 -23.39 27.16 15.76
N TYR A 482 -23.41 25.99 16.39
CA TYR A 482 -22.83 25.77 17.71
C TYR A 482 -21.59 24.87 17.62
N VAL A 483 -20.51 25.32 18.26
CA VAL A 483 -19.26 24.58 18.45
C VAL A 483 -19.13 24.24 19.93
N THR A 484 -19.27 22.97 20.27
CA THR A 484 -19.03 22.48 21.63
C THR A 484 -17.69 21.75 21.71
N ALA A 485 -16.91 22.03 22.75
CA ALA A 485 -15.69 21.29 23.04
C ALA A 485 -15.59 20.98 24.53
N ALA A 486 -15.49 19.69 24.87
CA ALA A 486 -15.40 19.25 26.26
C ALA A 486 -14.18 18.34 26.49
N THR A 487 -13.37 18.64 27.50
CA THR A 487 -12.29 17.76 27.95
C THR A 487 -12.28 17.56 29.46
N LYS A 488 -11.96 16.35 29.93
CA LYS A 488 -11.93 16.07 31.38
C LYS A 488 -10.63 16.55 32.04
N SER A 489 -9.49 16.44 31.35
CA SER A 489 -8.18 16.48 32.01
C SER A 489 -7.11 17.35 31.32
N SER A 490 -7.40 17.91 30.14
CA SER A 490 -6.40 18.57 29.29
C SER A 490 -6.86 19.94 28.80
N SER A 491 -6.13 20.56 27.86
CA SER A 491 -6.42 21.90 27.36
C SER A 491 -7.35 21.91 26.15
N ILE A 492 -8.11 23.01 26.01
CA ILE A 492 -8.86 23.33 24.79
C ILE A 492 -8.25 24.59 24.19
N HIS A 493 -8.02 24.58 22.88
CA HIS A 493 -7.63 25.75 22.11
C HIS A 493 -8.57 25.91 20.92
N VAL A 494 -9.23 27.05 20.83
CA VAL A 494 -10.09 27.43 19.71
C VAL A 494 -9.57 28.74 19.15
N SER A 495 -9.35 28.80 17.84
CA SER A 495 -8.81 29.99 17.14
C SER A 495 -9.46 30.25 15.80
#